data_AF-A0A9X6RF78-F1
#
_entry.id   AF-A0A9X6RF78-F1
#
_cell.length_a   1.000
_cell.length_b   1.000
_cell.length_c   1.000
_cell.angle_alpha   90.00
_cell.angle_beta   90.00
_cell.angle_gamma   90.00
#
_symmetry.space_group_name_H-M   'P 1'
#
loop_
_entity.id
_entity.type
_entity.pdbx_description
1 polymer ?
#
loop_
_entity_poly.entity_id
_entity_poly.type
_entity_poly.pdbx_seq_one_letter_code
_entity_poly.pdbx_strand_id
1 'polypeptide(L)' 'MYIFSKQANVQMFIAHFPDLYGPNAESILVHHTLKAILANKMSSFVGDKKIAREYIFTRDVAKEMVELASHDEVYG' A
#
# COMPACT_ATOMS: atom_id res chain seq x y z
N MET A 1 12.04 -13.18 3.34
CA MET A 1 11.96 -12.29 4.53
C MET A 1 11.42 -13.05 5.75
N TYR A 2 10.21 -13.62 5.69
CA TYR A 2 9.61 -14.42 6.78
C TYR A 2 10.52 -15.55 7.33
N ILE A 3 11.19 -16.31 6.45
CA ILE A 3 12.10 -17.40 6.86
C ILE A 3 13.27 -16.89 7.71
N PHE A 4 13.85 -15.73 7.36
CA PHE A 4 14.97 -15.14 8.09
C PHE A 4 14.54 -14.56 9.44
N SER A 5 13.38 -13.91 9.50
CA SER A 5 12.81 -13.41 10.77
C SER A 5 12.49 -14.54 11.74
N LYS A 6 11.95 -15.67 11.24
CA LYS A 6 11.68 -16.87 12.04
C LYS A 6 12.95 -17.50 12.59
N GLN A 7 14.04 -17.53 11.81
CA GLN A 7 15.35 -18.00 12.28
C GLN A 7 15.99 -17.06 13.31
N ALA A 8 15.74 -15.75 13.19
CA ALA A 8 16.28 -14.73 14.09
C ALA A 8 15.44 -14.51 15.37
N ASN A 9 14.35 -15.25 15.56
CA ASN A 9 13.42 -15.11 16.69
C ASN A 9 12.89 -13.67 16.88
N VAL A 10 12.63 -12.98 15.76
CA VAL A 10 12.08 -11.61 15.74
C VAL A 10 10.56 -11.68 15.60
N GLN A 11 9.84 -10.95 16.47
CA GLN A 11 8.38 -10.83 16.34
C GLN A 11 8.03 -10.08 15.05
N MET A 12 7.06 -10.61 14.31
CA MET A 12 6.59 -10.00 13.07
C MET A 12 5.11 -10.31 12.82
N PHE A 13 4.47 -9.45 12.03
CA PHE A 13 3.15 -9.68 11.45
C PHE A 13 3.19 -9.37 9.96
N ILE A 14 2.21 -9.87 9.22
CA ILE A 14 2.08 -9.64 7.78
C ILE A 14 0.79 -8.86 7.54
N ALA A 15 0.90 -7.60 7.12
CA ALA A 15 -0.23 -6.77 6.73
C ALA A 15 -0.38 -6.76 5.20
N HIS A 16 -1.52 -7.26 4.70
CA HIS A 16 -1.85 -7.24 3.28
C HIS A 16 -2.68 -6.00 2.96
N PHE A 17 -2.03 -4.94 2.46
CA PHE A 17 -2.73 -3.76 1.98
C PHE A 17 -3.08 -3.84 0.50
N PRO A 18 -4.17 -3.20 0.07
CA PRO A 18 -4.44 -2.96 -1.34
C PRO A 18 -3.45 -1.92 -1.91
N ASP A 19 -3.61 -1.57 -3.19
CA ASP A 19 -2.66 -0.67 -3.84
C ASP A 19 -2.71 0.74 -3.23
N LEU A 20 -1.55 1.34 -3.05
CA LEU A 20 -1.40 2.60 -2.30
C LEU A 20 -1.60 3.81 -3.23
N TYR A 21 -2.03 4.94 -2.68
CA TYR A 21 -1.98 6.23 -3.39
C TYR A 21 -1.77 7.41 -2.43
N GLY A 22 -1.28 8.52 -2.96
CA GLY A 22 -1.11 9.76 -2.20
C GLY A 22 0.25 10.44 -2.41
N PRO A 23 0.59 11.43 -1.56
CA PRO A 23 1.89 12.09 -1.58
C PRO A 23 3.03 11.08 -1.49
N ASN A 24 4.09 11.30 -2.26
CA ASN A 24 5.32 10.48 -2.32
C ASN A 24 5.13 9.02 -2.80
N ALA A 25 3.92 8.62 -3.21
CA ALA A 25 3.64 7.31 -3.80
C ALA A 25 3.99 7.25 -5.31
N GLU A 26 5.22 7.59 -5.68
CA GLU A 26 5.57 7.88 -7.09
C GLU A 26 5.58 6.66 -8.02
N SER A 27 5.84 5.46 -7.49
CA SER A 27 6.00 4.23 -8.28
C SER A 27 4.73 3.36 -8.32
N ILE A 28 3.57 3.91 -7.97
CA ILE A 28 2.34 3.13 -7.78
C ILE A 28 1.39 3.29 -8.98
N LEU A 29 0.59 2.28 -9.31
CA LEU A 29 -0.14 2.18 -10.59
C LEU A 29 -0.98 3.44 -10.88
N VAL A 30 -1.70 3.91 -9.87
CA VAL A 30 -2.60 5.07 -10.03
C VAL A 30 -1.86 6.41 -10.05
N HIS A 31 -0.61 6.47 -9.58
CA HIS A 31 0.19 7.70 -9.56
C HIS A 31 0.36 8.30 -10.96
N HIS A 32 0.72 7.47 -11.94
CA HIS A 32 0.84 7.90 -13.34
C HIS A 32 -0.45 8.53 -13.85
N THR A 33 -1.58 7.88 -13.56
CA THR A 33 -2.91 8.33 -13.97
C THR A 33 -3.23 9.70 -13.37
N LEU A 34 -3.05 9.85 -12.05
CA LEU A 34 -3.33 11.09 -11.31
C LEU A 34 -2.41 12.23 -11.73
N LYS A 35 -1.12 11.95 -11.96
CA LYS A 35 -0.14 12.96 -12.39
C LYS A 35 -0.50 13.57 -13.74
N ALA A 36 -0.97 12.77 -14.69
CA ALA A 36 -1.44 13.26 -15.99
C ALA A 36 -2.73 14.10 -15.86
N ILE A 37 -3.68 13.66 -15.02
CA ILE A 37 -4.91 14.41 -14.72
C ILE A 37 -4.58 15.78 -14.14
N LEU A 38 -3.71 15.85 -13.13
CA LEU A 38 -3.28 17.10 -12.49
C LEU A 38 -2.58 18.06 -13.47
N ALA A 39 -1.88 17.51 -14.47
CA ALA A 39 -1.24 18.29 -15.52
C ALA A 39 -2.19 18.72 -16.67
N ASN A 40 -3.49 18.41 -16.56
CA ASN A 40 -4.47 18.60 -17.62
C ASN A 40 -4.06 17.94 -18.95
N LYS A 41 -3.46 16.75 -18.88
CA LYS A 41 -3.01 15.95 -20.03
C LYS A 41 -3.90 14.72 -20.20
N MET A 42 -3.91 14.19 -21.42
CA MET A 42 -4.48 12.86 -21.68
C MET A 42 -3.83 11.84 -20.73
N SER A 43 -4.67 11.14 -19.99
CA SER A 43 -4.26 10.19 -18.95
C SER A 43 -4.62 8.77 -19.36
N SER A 44 -3.77 7.83 -18.93
CA SER A 44 -3.93 6.40 -19.14
C SER A 44 -3.96 5.68 -17.80
N PHE A 45 -4.89 4.73 -17.68
CA PHE A 45 -5.00 3.85 -16.51
C PHE A 45 -4.28 2.52 -16.79
N VAL A 46 -3.50 2.03 -15.82
CA VAL A 46 -2.79 0.75 -15.92
C VAL A 46 -3.67 -0.37 -15.37
N GLY A 47 -4.14 -1.25 -16.24
CA GLY A 47 -4.99 -2.40 -15.90
C GLY A 47 -6.38 -2.34 -16.52
N ASP A 48 -7.18 -3.39 -16.30
CA ASP A 48 -8.57 -3.44 -16.76
C ASP A 48 -9.47 -2.59 -15.87
N LYS A 49 -10.16 -1.62 -16.47
CA LYS A 49 -11.12 -0.71 -15.80
C LYS A 49 -12.44 -1.38 -15.42
N LYS A 50 -12.71 -2.59 -15.92
CA LYS A 50 -13.90 -3.37 -15.57
C LYS A 50 -13.72 -4.17 -14.28
N ILE A 51 -12.48 -4.35 -13.82
CA ILE A 51 -12.17 -5.07 -12.58
C ILE A 51 -12.10 -4.04 -11.45
N ALA A 52 -12.99 -4.19 -10.46
CA ALA A 52 -12.93 -3.38 -9.25
C ALA A 52 -11.60 -3.64 -8.52
N ARG A 53 -10.90 -2.55 -8.17
CA ARG A 53 -9.64 -2.57 -7.42
C ARG A 53 -9.76 -1.65 -6.22
N GLU A 54 -9.26 -2.12 -5.09
CA GLU A 54 -9.18 -1.33 -3.88
C GLU A 54 -7.90 -0.48 -3.90
N TYR A 55 -8.01 0.73 -3.38
CA TYR A 55 -6.90 1.64 -3.18
C TYR A 55 -6.97 2.23 -1.79
N ILE A 56 -5.82 2.40 -1.15
CA ILE A 56 -5.75 2.98 0.19
C ILE A 56 -4.77 4.15 0.23
N PHE A 57 -5.15 5.21 0.94
CA PHE A 57 -4.34 6.39 1.05
C PHE A 57 -3.11 6.11 1.92
N THR A 58 -1.94 6.61 1.52
CA THR A 58 -0.67 6.33 2.22
C THR A 58 -0.71 6.71 3.69
N ARG A 59 -1.40 7.80 4.05
CA ARG A 59 -1.55 8.23 5.45
C ARG A 59 -2.40 7.26 6.27
N ASP A 60 -3.43 6.69 5.67
CA ASP A 60 -4.31 5.74 6.34
C ASP A 60 -3.56 4.43 6.59
N VAL A 61 -2.80 3.93 5.60
CA VAL A 61 -1.90 2.78 5.82
C VAL A 61 -0.90 3.02 6.94
N ALA A 62 -0.29 4.21 7.00
CA ALA A 62 0.64 4.54 8.08
C ALA A 62 -0.04 4.49 9.45
N LYS A 63 -1.25 5.05 9.57
CA LYS A 63 -2.05 5.01 10.80
C LYS A 63 -2.39 3.58 11.19
N GLU A 64 -2.93 2.78 10.28
CA GLU A 64 -3.34 1.41 10.57
C GLU A 64 -2.14 0.49 10.88
N MET A 65 -0.98 0.71 10.25
CA MET A 65 0.25 -0.01 10.60
C MET A 65 0.72 0.26 12.02
N VAL A 66 0.66 1.51 12.48
CA VAL A 66 1.02 1.87 13.86
C VAL A 66 0.02 1.26 14.85
N GLU A 67 -1.27 1.31 14.52
CA GLU A 67 -2.32 0.69 15.33
C GLU A 67 -2.10 -0.82 15.46
N LEU A 68 -1.93 -1.54 14.35
CA LEU A 68 -1.68 -2.98 14.36
C LEU A 68 -0.43 -3.33 15.16
N ALA A 69 0.68 -2.60 14.94
CA ALA A 69 1.93 -2.85 15.66
C ALA A 69 1.82 -2.61 17.18
N SER A 70 0.80 -1.89 17.65
CA SER A 70 0.56 -1.62 19.07
C SER A 70 -0.21 -2.73 19.80
N HIS A 71 -0.61 -3.77 19.08
CA HIS A 71 -1.43 -4.87 19.57
C HIS A 71 -0.63 -6.17 19.58
N ASP A 72 -0.35 -6.74 20.75
CA ASP A 72 0.49 -7.94 20.88
C ASP A 72 -0.10 -9.16 20.14
N GLU A 73 -1.42 -9.20 19.93
CA GLU A 73 -2.13 -10.29 19.25
C GLU A 73 -1.87 -10.36 17.74
N VAL A 74 -1.31 -9.32 17.11
CA VAL A 74 -1.05 -9.34 15.66
C VAL A 74 0.22 -10.09 15.30
N TYR A 75 1.12 -10.32 16.26
CA TYR A 75 2.42 -10.94 16.03
C TYR A 75 2.33 -12.47 16.03
N GLY A 76 2.76 -13.12 14.93
CA GLY A 76 2.71 -14.59 14.76
C GLY A 76 2.73 -15.06 13.31
#